data_AF-A0A1G7Y6X6-F1
#
_entry.id   AF-A0A1G7Y6X6-F1
#
_cell.length_a   1.000
_cell.length_b   1.000
_cell.length_c   1.000
_cell.angle_alpha   90.00
_cell.angle_beta   90.00
_cell.angle_gamma   90.00
#
_symmetry.space_group_name_H-M   'P 1'
#
loop_
_entity.id
_entity.type
_entity.pdbx_description
1 polymer ?
#
loop_
_entity_poly.entity_id
_entity_poly.type
_entity_poly.pdbx_seq_one_letter_code
_entity_poly.pdbx_strand_id
1 'polypeptide(L)'
;MINKLRILTFLLPAVIFQYAARAQEQWTPLFNGKDINDWIVKIHHHETGDNFGNTFRVQDSTIQVRYDQYGNFNEQFGHLYYKAPFSYYHLKFEYRFTGEWVKTAPSYTILNSGVMYHSQDPRTMPKEQDWPISIEMQLLAGLGDGQPRPTGNMCSPGTHIVYEGKLDTRHCINSSSKTYDKDEWIQAELIVLGDSLITHIINGDTVLRYSKPQIGGPVVNRYDPKQKQDGKLLNSGFIALQSEGQPIDFRNIRIMNLEWLFRKEGIEL
;
A
#
# COMPACT_ATOMS: atom_id res chain seq x y z
N MET A 1 -2.95 -25.00 -75.37
CA MET A 1 -3.12 -23.66 -74.76
C MET A 1 -3.52 -23.84 -73.32
N ILE A 2 -2.72 -23.25 -72.43
CA ILE A 2 -2.74 -23.38 -70.97
C ILE A 2 -3.78 -22.41 -70.37
N ASN A 3 -4.54 -22.84 -69.35
CA ASN A 3 -4.86 -22.04 -68.16
C ASN A 3 -5.74 -22.85 -67.19
N LYS A 4 -5.13 -23.46 -66.15
CA LYS A 4 -4.99 -22.94 -64.78
C LYS A 4 -6.33 -22.82 -64.03
N LEU A 5 -6.74 -23.93 -63.42
CA LEU A 5 -7.78 -23.98 -62.39
C LEU A 5 -7.20 -23.39 -61.08
N ARG A 6 -7.76 -22.25 -60.63
CA ARG A 6 -7.40 -21.61 -59.36
C ARG A 6 -8.13 -22.32 -58.21
N ILE A 7 -7.38 -23.08 -57.41
CA ILE A 7 -7.82 -23.51 -56.08
C ILE A 7 -7.70 -22.29 -55.17
N LEU A 8 -8.85 -21.76 -54.73
CA LEU A 8 -8.92 -20.69 -53.74
C LEU A 8 -8.92 -21.34 -52.36
N THR A 9 -7.73 -21.51 -51.76
CA THR A 9 -7.60 -21.96 -50.38
C THR A 9 -8.08 -20.83 -49.46
N PHE A 10 -9.27 -20.97 -48.88
CA PHE A 10 -9.71 -20.13 -47.77
C PHE A 10 -8.85 -20.45 -46.54
N LEU A 11 -7.82 -19.66 -46.33
CA LEU A 11 -7.04 -19.62 -45.09
C LEU A 11 -7.29 -18.25 -44.48
N LEU A 12 -8.03 -18.24 -43.36
CA LEU A 12 -7.96 -17.36 -42.18
C LEU A 12 -9.37 -17.13 -41.58
N PRO A 13 -9.52 -16.99 -40.24
CA PRO A 13 -8.45 -16.75 -39.26
C PRO A 13 -8.56 -17.66 -38.01
N ALA A 14 -7.57 -18.54 -37.81
CA ALA A 14 -7.32 -19.14 -36.49
C ALA A 14 -6.49 -18.19 -35.57
N VAL A 15 -6.53 -16.87 -35.81
CA VAL A 15 -5.65 -15.88 -35.15
C VAL A 15 -6.41 -14.96 -34.19
N ILE A 16 -7.72 -15.10 -34.03
CA ILE A 16 -8.49 -14.20 -33.14
C ILE A 16 -8.61 -14.75 -31.70
N PHE A 17 -8.32 -16.03 -31.46
CA PHE A 17 -8.50 -16.62 -30.12
C PHE A 17 -7.30 -16.51 -29.17
N GLN A 18 -6.16 -15.97 -29.60
CA GLN A 18 -4.97 -15.84 -28.73
C GLN A 18 -4.85 -14.51 -27.98
N TYR A 19 -5.67 -13.50 -28.28
CA TYR A 19 -5.58 -12.19 -27.60
C TYR A 19 -6.34 -12.13 -26.28
N ALA A 20 -7.33 -13.00 -26.05
CA ALA A 20 -8.10 -13.01 -24.80
C ALA A 20 -7.36 -13.68 -23.61
N ALA A 21 -6.34 -14.50 -23.88
CA ALA A 21 -5.60 -15.25 -22.87
C ALA A 21 -4.38 -14.51 -22.30
N ARG A 22 -4.11 -13.26 -22.74
CA ARG A 22 -2.90 -12.50 -22.38
C ARG A 22 -3.11 -11.39 -21.34
N ALA A 23 -4.32 -11.23 -20.82
CA ALA A 23 -4.61 -10.34 -19.68
C ALA A 23 -4.12 -10.93 -18.33
N GLN A 24 -3.26 -11.96 -18.38
CA GLN A 24 -2.91 -12.84 -17.28
C GLN A 24 -1.49 -12.48 -16.79
N GLU A 25 -1.39 -12.03 -15.53
CA GLU A 25 -0.15 -11.84 -14.76
C GLU A 25 0.81 -10.72 -15.19
N GLN A 26 0.30 -9.58 -15.66
CA GLN A 26 1.15 -8.42 -15.95
C GLN A 26 1.35 -7.54 -14.71
N TRP A 27 2.62 -7.31 -14.37
CA TRP A 27 3.03 -6.31 -13.39
C TRP A 27 2.96 -4.91 -14.01
N THR A 28 2.20 -4.03 -13.39
CA THR A 28 2.08 -2.62 -13.78
C THR A 28 2.81 -1.75 -12.75
N PRO A 29 3.69 -0.84 -13.16
CA PRO A 29 4.31 0.10 -12.22
C PRO A 29 3.26 1.06 -11.65
N LEU A 30 3.20 1.19 -10.32
CA LEU A 30 2.48 2.28 -9.67
C LEU A 30 3.33 3.55 -9.60
N PHE A 31 4.65 3.37 -9.51
CA PHE A 31 5.60 4.47 -9.57
C PHE A 31 6.36 4.45 -10.90
N ASN A 32 6.32 5.57 -11.62
CA ASN A 32 6.92 5.72 -12.95
C ASN A 32 8.44 6.02 -12.93
N GLY A 33 9.04 6.17 -11.74
CA GLY A 33 10.46 6.49 -11.56
C GLY A 33 10.82 7.96 -11.74
N LYS A 34 9.85 8.85 -12.00
CA LYS A 34 10.10 10.22 -12.45
C LYS A 34 9.39 11.28 -11.63
N ASP A 35 8.13 11.04 -11.27
CA ASP A 35 7.29 12.00 -10.59
C ASP A 35 6.22 11.31 -9.72
N ILE A 36 5.49 12.13 -8.97
CA ILE A 36 4.35 11.71 -8.15
C ILE A 36 3.01 12.22 -8.75
N ASN A 37 2.94 12.47 -10.06
CA ASN A 37 1.74 13.04 -10.69
C ASN A 37 0.51 12.11 -10.62
N ASP A 38 0.76 10.80 -10.51
CA ASP A 38 -0.27 9.78 -10.32
C ASP A 38 -0.60 9.51 -8.84
N TRP A 39 -0.15 10.39 -7.96
CA TRP A 39 -0.31 10.28 -6.51
C TRP A 39 -0.95 11.54 -5.93
N ILE A 40 -1.58 11.37 -4.77
CA ILE A 40 -2.33 12.42 -4.06
C ILE A 40 -1.75 12.52 -2.65
N VAL A 41 -1.28 13.70 -2.28
CA VAL A 41 -0.78 13.95 -0.94
C VAL A 41 -1.93 14.28 0.00
N LYS A 42 -1.92 13.72 1.21
CA LYS A 42 -2.70 14.21 2.35
C LYS A 42 -1.80 14.26 3.57
N ILE A 43 -1.63 15.45 4.14
CA ILE A 43 -0.88 15.66 5.38
C ILE A 43 -1.85 16.26 6.41
N HIS A 44 -1.78 15.80 7.65
CA HIS A 44 -2.56 16.37 8.75
C HIS A 44 -2.20 17.86 8.94
N HIS A 45 -3.19 18.72 9.18
CA HIS A 45 -3.13 20.19 9.13
C HIS A 45 -3.07 20.82 7.73
N HIS A 46 -3.11 20.02 6.67
CA HIS A 46 -3.05 20.48 5.28
C HIS A 46 -4.24 19.99 4.46
N GLU A 47 -4.61 20.79 3.46
CA GLU A 47 -5.63 20.42 2.49
C GLU A 47 -5.16 19.23 1.64
N THR A 48 -6.10 18.45 1.13
CA THR A 48 -5.76 17.36 0.20
C THR A 48 -5.07 17.92 -1.04
N GLY A 49 -3.93 17.33 -1.41
CA GLY A 49 -3.07 17.76 -2.51
C GLY A 49 -1.94 18.71 -2.11
N ASP A 50 -1.95 19.26 -0.89
CA ASP A 50 -0.87 20.12 -0.40
C ASP A 50 0.32 19.29 0.10
N ASN A 51 1.43 19.34 -0.64
CA ASN A 51 2.70 18.70 -0.29
C ASN A 51 3.58 19.64 0.53
N PHE A 52 3.13 19.93 1.76
CA PHE A 52 3.86 20.78 2.69
C PHE A 52 5.33 20.37 2.81
N GLY A 53 6.24 21.35 2.85
CA GLY A 53 7.67 21.12 3.04
C GLY A 53 8.34 20.24 1.97
N ASN A 54 7.68 20.00 0.83
CA ASN A 54 8.14 19.06 -0.19
C ASN A 54 8.46 17.68 0.41
N THR A 55 7.57 17.21 1.30
CA THR A 55 7.71 15.97 2.07
C THR A 55 7.88 14.76 1.18
N PHE A 56 7.01 14.65 0.17
CA PHE A 56 7.09 13.62 -0.84
C PHE A 56 7.75 14.17 -2.09
N ARG A 57 8.84 13.55 -2.54
CA ARG A 57 9.54 13.97 -3.76
C ARG A 57 10.21 12.80 -4.47
N VAL A 58 10.59 13.02 -5.72
CA VAL A 58 11.34 12.02 -6.49
C VAL A 58 12.77 12.46 -6.67
N GLN A 59 13.70 11.56 -6.34
CA GLN A 59 15.12 11.70 -6.65
C GLN A 59 15.69 10.30 -6.90
N ASP A 60 16.60 10.18 -7.86
CA ASP A 60 17.27 8.92 -8.23
C ASP A 60 16.30 7.75 -8.51
N SER A 61 15.16 8.05 -9.15
CA SER A 61 14.08 7.07 -9.38
C SER A 61 13.57 6.40 -8.11
N THR A 62 13.56 7.13 -7.00
CA THR A 62 12.96 6.73 -5.72
C THR A 62 11.96 7.79 -5.27
N ILE A 63 10.86 7.36 -4.67
CA ILE A 63 10.01 8.25 -3.88
C ILE A 63 10.69 8.41 -2.53
N GLN A 64 10.99 9.64 -2.16
CA GLN A 64 11.62 10.01 -0.91
C GLN A 64 10.60 10.71 0.00
N VAL A 65 10.55 10.29 1.25
CA VAL A 65 9.85 10.97 2.34
C VAL A 65 10.87 11.68 3.20
N ARG A 66 10.69 12.99 3.40
CA ARG A 66 11.72 13.87 3.96
C ARG A 66 11.11 15.01 4.75
N TYR A 67 11.88 15.55 5.70
CA TYR A 67 11.42 16.57 6.65
C TYR A 67 12.43 17.71 6.79
N ASP A 68 13.33 17.89 5.82
CA ASP A 68 14.39 18.91 5.84
C ASP A 68 13.84 20.35 5.79
N GLN A 69 12.57 20.53 5.46
CA GLN A 69 11.88 21.83 5.46
C GLN A 69 10.88 21.99 6.61
N TYR A 70 10.95 21.10 7.61
CA TYR A 70 10.09 21.17 8.80
C TYR A 70 10.79 21.96 9.90
N GLY A 71 10.00 22.69 10.69
CA GLY A 71 10.39 23.12 12.03
C GLY A 71 10.15 21.97 13.02
N ASN A 72 9.16 22.12 13.89
CA ASN A 72 8.64 20.99 14.67
C ASN A 72 7.79 20.09 13.76
N PHE A 73 7.77 18.78 14.07
CA PHE A 73 6.93 17.81 13.36
C PHE A 73 5.45 18.17 13.47
N ASN A 74 5.01 18.62 14.65
CA ASN A 74 3.66 19.14 14.90
C ASN A 74 2.54 18.20 14.40
N GLU A 75 2.65 16.91 14.70
CA GLU A 75 1.65 15.89 14.33
C GLU A 75 1.30 15.87 12.83
N GLN A 76 2.20 16.31 11.94
CA GLN A 76 1.99 16.34 10.49
C GLN A 76 2.18 14.95 9.87
N PHE A 77 1.39 13.99 10.33
CA PHE A 77 1.29 12.66 9.74
C PHE A 77 0.79 12.78 8.30
N GLY A 78 1.49 12.14 7.39
CA GLY A 78 1.29 12.31 5.95
C GLY A 78 1.16 10.98 5.24
N HIS A 79 0.47 11.00 4.10
CA HIS A 79 0.26 9.83 3.28
C HIS A 79 0.26 10.24 1.80
N LEU A 80 1.00 9.49 0.97
CA LEU A 80 1.04 9.65 -0.49
C LEU A 80 0.22 8.52 -1.12
N TYR A 81 -0.99 8.82 -1.56
CA TYR A 81 -1.95 7.86 -2.08
C TYR A 81 -1.80 7.68 -3.59
N TYR A 82 -1.77 6.44 -4.08
CA TYR A 82 -1.91 6.22 -5.51
C TYR A 82 -3.33 6.61 -5.96
N LYS A 83 -3.48 7.23 -7.14
CA LYS A 83 -4.72 7.87 -7.60
C LYS A 83 -5.98 6.99 -7.69
N ALA A 84 -5.84 5.66 -7.64
CA ALA A 84 -6.94 4.71 -7.82
C ALA A 84 -7.00 3.67 -6.68
N PRO A 85 -8.21 3.24 -6.26
CA PRO A 85 -8.39 2.16 -5.30
C PRO A 85 -8.23 0.78 -5.95
N PHE A 86 -7.94 -0.23 -5.11
CA PHE A 86 -7.83 -1.62 -5.51
C PHE A 86 -8.59 -2.54 -4.55
N SER A 87 -9.01 -3.70 -5.05
CA SER A 87 -9.69 -4.76 -4.27
C SER A 87 -8.88 -6.06 -4.25
N TYR A 88 -8.54 -6.59 -5.43
CA TYR A 88 -7.78 -7.83 -5.59
C TYR A 88 -6.44 -7.56 -6.27
N TYR A 89 -5.33 -7.75 -5.57
CA TYR A 89 -4.02 -7.43 -6.11
C TYR A 89 -2.86 -8.11 -5.38
N HIS A 90 -1.72 -8.15 -6.07
CA HIS A 90 -0.42 -8.39 -5.49
C HIS A 90 0.43 -7.15 -5.68
N LEU A 91 0.77 -6.46 -4.59
CA LEU A 91 1.66 -5.31 -4.58
C LEU A 91 3.08 -5.77 -4.22
N LYS A 92 4.09 -5.27 -4.93
CA LYS A 92 5.51 -5.40 -4.60
C LYS A 92 6.14 -4.02 -4.54
N PHE A 93 6.99 -3.81 -3.56
CA PHE A 93 7.77 -2.59 -3.41
C PHE A 93 9.05 -2.89 -2.64
N GLU A 94 10.02 -1.99 -2.76
CA GLU A 94 11.21 -1.97 -1.93
C GLU A 94 11.22 -0.70 -1.11
N TYR A 95 11.67 -0.79 0.13
CA TYR A 95 11.83 0.37 1.01
C TYR A 95 13.16 0.33 1.76
N ARG A 96 13.57 1.51 2.23
CA ARG A 96 14.74 1.65 3.10
C ARG A 96 14.63 2.91 3.96
N PHE A 97 14.85 2.76 5.26
CA PHE A 97 14.97 3.91 6.16
C PHE A 97 16.29 4.65 5.95
N THR A 98 16.23 5.98 5.95
CA THR A 98 17.38 6.86 5.74
C THR A 98 17.32 8.04 6.71
N GLY A 99 18.36 8.88 6.69
CA GLY A 99 18.39 10.16 7.39
C GLY A 99 18.16 10.06 8.90
N GLU A 100 17.87 11.20 9.52
CA GLU A 100 17.65 11.30 10.96
C GLU A 100 16.17 11.48 11.26
N TRP A 101 15.71 10.84 12.33
CA TRP A 101 14.36 11.03 12.86
C TRP A 101 14.16 12.47 13.32
N VAL A 102 12.99 13.04 13.03
CA VAL A 102 12.61 14.38 13.49
C VAL A 102 12.42 14.34 15.00
N LYS A 103 13.33 14.97 15.76
CA LYS A 103 13.38 14.87 17.24
C LYS A 103 12.13 15.29 17.99
N THR A 104 11.24 16.05 17.34
CA THR A 104 9.96 16.50 17.90
C THR A 104 8.76 15.64 17.45
N ALA A 105 8.99 14.63 16.62
CA ALA A 105 7.97 13.64 16.31
C ALA A 105 7.78 12.70 17.52
N PRO A 106 6.73 11.87 17.54
CA PRO A 106 6.56 10.88 18.60
C PRO A 106 7.66 9.81 18.57
N SER A 107 8.16 9.38 19.74
CA SER A 107 9.31 8.45 19.82
C SER A 107 9.07 7.08 19.18
N TYR A 108 7.81 6.65 19.08
CA TYR A 108 7.45 5.41 18.39
C TYR A 108 7.67 5.46 16.88
N THR A 109 7.93 6.65 16.31
CA THR A 109 8.15 6.81 14.87
C THR A 109 9.62 6.67 14.45
N ILE A 110 10.54 6.47 15.39
CA ILE A 110 11.96 6.20 15.10
C ILE A 110 12.07 4.92 14.25
N LEU A 111 12.63 5.03 13.05
CA LEU A 111 12.75 3.93 12.09
C LEU A 111 11.42 3.19 11.87
N ASN A 112 10.34 3.98 11.72
CA ASN A 112 8.98 3.52 11.50
C ASN A 112 8.36 4.26 10.31
N SER A 113 7.63 3.51 9.50
CA SER A 113 6.82 3.98 8.39
C SER A 113 5.78 2.88 8.08
N GLY A 114 5.07 2.98 6.96
CA GLY A 114 4.00 2.06 6.63
C GLY A 114 3.55 2.18 5.18
N VAL A 115 2.94 1.09 4.70
CA VAL A 115 2.07 1.13 3.53
C VAL A 115 0.64 0.92 3.97
N MET A 116 -0.18 1.96 3.79
CA MET A 116 -1.62 1.92 4.02
C MET A 116 -2.30 1.22 2.85
N TYR A 117 -3.31 0.42 3.13
CA TYR A 117 -4.12 -0.22 2.09
C TYR A 117 -5.53 -0.56 2.58
N HIS A 118 -6.42 -0.77 1.59
CA HIS A 118 -7.87 -0.61 1.82
C HIS A 118 -8.16 0.70 2.57
N SER A 119 -7.38 1.72 2.22
CA SER A 119 -7.37 3.00 2.91
C SER A 119 -8.53 3.86 2.43
N GLN A 120 -9.04 4.69 3.34
CA GLN A 120 -9.97 5.77 3.04
C GLN A 120 -9.50 6.63 1.86
N ASP A 121 -10.44 7.11 1.03
CA ASP A 121 -10.12 8.08 -0.02
C ASP A 121 -9.60 9.38 0.62
N PRO A 122 -8.39 9.86 0.27
CA PRO A 122 -7.82 11.07 0.85
C PRO A 122 -8.72 12.30 0.68
N ARG A 123 -9.54 12.35 -0.37
CA ARG A 123 -10.46 13.46 -0.66
C ARG A 123 -11.62 13.53 0.32
N THR A 124 -11.88 12.46 1.06
CA THR A 124 -12.92 12.41 2.11
C THR A 124 -12.35 12.69 3.50
N MET A 125 -11.03 12.81 3.63
CA MET A 125 -10.37 13.10 4.91
C MET A 125 -10.40 14.61 5.17
N PRO A 126 -11.04 15.07 6.27
CA PRO A 126 -10.92 16.45 6.69
C PRO A 126 -9.46 16.87 6.88
N LYS A 127 -9.20 18.17 6.75
CA LYS A 127 -7.88 18.79 6.97
C LYS A 127 -7.23 18.31 8.26
N GLU A 128 -8.01 18.30 9.34
CA GLU A 128 -7.56 17.94 10.70
C GLU A 128 -7.72 16.45 11.03
N GLN A 129 -8.09 15.57 10.09
CA GLN A 129 -8.02 14.14 10.35
C GLN A 129 -6.54 13.70 10.35
N ASP A 130 -6.13 12.99 11.41
CA ASP A 130 -4.73 12.61 11.66
C ASP A 130 -4.30 11.34 10.92
N TRP A 131 -5.18 10.34 10.89
CA TRP A 131 -4.94 9.02 10.30
C TRP A 131 -6.06 8.62 9.34
N PRO A 132 -5.79 7.93 8.23
CA PRO A 132 -6.87 7.34 7.44
C PRO A 132 -7.53 6.18 8.17
N ILE A 133 -8.82 5.97 7.92
CA ILE A 133 -9.48 4.69 8.24
C ILE A 133 -8.88 3.64 7.28
N SER A 134 -8.02 2.77 7.78
CA SER A 134 -7.15 1.94 6.95
C SER A 134 -6.61 0.71 7.68
N ILE A 135 -6.04 -0.22 6.92
CA ILE A 135 -5.07 -1.19 7.42
C ILE A 135 -3.68 -0.68 7.02
N GLU A 136 -2.68 -1.05 7.80
CA GLU A 136 -1.28 -0.70 7.57
C GLU A 136 -0.42 -1.97 7.57
N MET A 137 0.44 -2.09 6.57
CA MET A 137 1.65 -2.91 6.67
C MET A 137 2.74 -2.03 7.27
N GLN A 138 2.99 -2.17 8.57
CA GLN A 138 3.99 -1.39 9.28
C GLN A 138 5.39 -1.80 8.82
N LEU A 139 6.23 -0.81 8.54
CA LEU A 139 7.61 -0.97 8.15
C LEU A 139 8.49 -0.52 9.30
N LEU A 140 9.36 -1.40 9.79
CA LEU A 140 10.31 -1.09 10.86
C LEU A 140 11.74 -1.44 10.44
N ALA A 141 12.71 -0.77 11.05
CA ALA A 141 14.10 -1.21 11.12
C ALA A 141 14.58 -1.31 12.58
N GLY A 142 15.61 -2.12 12.81
CA GLY A 142 16.23 -2.34 14.11
C GLY A 142 16.76 -1.05 14.73
N LEU A 143 16.71 -0.97 16.06
CA LEU A 143 17.19 0.18 16.83
C LEU A 143 18.68 0.07 17.22
N GLY A 144 19.35 -1.04 16.84
CA GLY A 144 20.74 -1.31 17.22
C GLY A 144 20.94 -1.72 18.69
N ASP A 145 19.85 -2.04 19.40
CA ASP A 145 19.85 -2.44 20.82
C ASP A 145 19.86 -3.97 21.03
N GLY A 146 19.93 -4.74 19.94
CA GLY A 146 19.89 -6.20 19.93
C GLY A 146 18.51 -6.81 20.24
N GLN A 147 17.46 -6.00 20.37
CA GLN A 147 16.10 -6.50 20.60
C GLN A 147 15.39 -6.83 19.27
N PRO A 148 14.63 -7.93 19.21
CA PRO A 148 13.80 -8.22 18.04
C PRO A 148 12.79 -7.11 17.77
N ARG A 149 12.86 -6.54 16.57
CA ARG A 149 11.91 -5.59 16.01
C ARG A 149 11.50 -6.06 14.61
N PRO A 150 10.43 -6.87 14.48
CA PRO A 150 9.97 -7.37 13.19
C PRO A 150 9.34 -6.26 12.35
N THR A 151 9.42 -6.38 11.02
CA THR A 151 8.75 -5.51 10.04
C THR A 151 7.61 -6.25 9.32
N GLY A 152 6.79 -5.57 8.53
CA GLY A 152 5.61 -6.16 7.90
C GLY A 152 4.54 -6.55 8.91
N ASN A 153 4.48 -5.85 10.05
CA ASN A 153 3.42 -6.02 11.05
C ASN A 153 2.10 -5.50 10.48
N MET A 154 0.97 -5.88 11.10
CA MET A 154 -0.31 -5.25 10.81
C MET A 154 -0.56 -4.17 11.85
N CYS A 155 -0.91 -2.96 11.43
CA CYS A 155 -1.56 -1.97 12.29
C CYS A 155 -2.91 -1.55 11.70
N SER A 156 -3.85 -1.12 12.56
CA SER A 156 -5.26 -0.95 12.20
C SER A 156 -5.82 0.43 12.61
N PRO A 157 -5.38 1.53 11.97
CA PRO A 157 -5.95 2.85 12.24
C PRO A 157 -7.42 2.90 11.80
N GLY A 158 -8.32 3.10 12.76
CA GLY A 158 -9.76 3.12 12.48
C GLY A 158 -10.32 1.79 11.94
N THR A 159 -9.64 0.66 12.16
CA THR A 159 -10.10 -0.66 11.70
C THR A 159 -9.87 -1.77 12.73
N HIS A 160 -10.43 -2.94 12.45
CA HIS A 160 -10.19 -4.22 13.11
C HIS A 160 -9.99 -5.28 12.03
N ILE A 161 -9.44 -6.44 12.39
CA ILE A 161 -9.26 -7.56 11.48
C ILE A 161 -9.71 -8.86 12.14
N VAL A 162 -9.86 -9.93 11.35
CA VAL A 162 -9.94 -11.30 11.87
C VAL A 162 -8.55 -11.94 11.81
N TYR A 163 -7.99 -12.21 12.98
CA TYR A 163 -6.70 -12.88 13.15
C TYR A 163 -6.92 -14.22 13.86
N GLU A 164 -6.36 -15.30 13.32
CA GLU A 164 -6.52 -16.66 13.86
C GLU A 164 -8.00 -17.07 14.07
N GLY A 165 -8.88 -16.61 13.17
CA GLY A 165 -10.30 -16.95 13.18
C GLY A 165 -11.16 -16.15 14.17
N LYS A 166 -10.60 -15.14 14.86
CA LYS A 166 -11.33 -14.28 15.80
C LYS A 166 -11.16 -12.81 15.44
N LEU A 167 -12.19 -12.00 15.74
CA LEU A 167 -12.07 -10.55 15.65
C LEU A 167 -10.98 -10.08 16.62
N ASP A 168 -9.98 -9.40 16.09
CA ASP A 168 -8.87 -8.82 16.82
C ASP A 168 -9.00 -7.30 16.80
N THR A 169 -9.09 -6.72 18.00
CA THR A 169 -9.25 -5.28 18.20
C THR A 169 -7.96 -4.58 18.61
N ARG A 170 -6.84 -5.32 18.69
CA ARG A 170 -5.52 -4.73 18.94
C ARG A 170 -5.14 -3.85 17.77
N HIS A 171 -4.53 -2.71 18.08
CA HIS A 171 -4.09 -1.80 17.04
C HIS A 171 -2.99 -2.42 16.19
N CYS A 172 -1.99 -3.07 16.80
CA CYS A 172 -0.89 -3.71 16.05
C CYS A 172 -0.69 -5.19 16.42
N ILE A 173 -0.34 -6.00 15.42
CA ILE A 173 0.03 -7.42 15.54
C ILE A 173 1.38 -7.63 14.85
N ASN A 174 2.33 -8.15 15.61
CA ASN A 174 3.67 -8.45 15.10
C ASN A 174 3.64 -9.55 14.05
N SER A 175 4.45 -9.39 13.01
CA SER A 175 4.75 -10.45 12.05
C SER A 175 5.81 -11.41 12.60
N SER A 176 6.06 -12.50 11.88
CA SER A 176 7.16 -13.43 12.16
C SER A 176 8.49 -13.06 11.48
N SER A 177 8.62 -11.86 10.90
CA SER A 177 9.84 -11.46 10.19
C SER A 177 11.04 -11.27 11.12
N LYS A 178 12.23 -11.27 10.52
CA LYS A 178 13.47 -10.90 11.21
C LYS A 178 13.54 -9.38 11.42
N THR A 179 14.50 -8.96 12.22
CA THR A 179 14.92 -7.55 12.28
C THR A 179 15.93 -7.27 11.17
N TYR A 180 15.75 -6.14 10.53
CA TYR A 180 16.62 -5.63 9.47
C TYR A 180 17.14 -4.26 9.87
N ASP A 181 18.37 -3.94 9.49
CA ASP A 181 19.02 -2.72 9.91
C ASP A 181 18.58 -1.51 9.07
N LYS A 182 18.85 -0.32 9.61
CA LYS A 182 18.75 0.94 8.85
C LYS A 182 19.65 0.86 7.61
N ASP A 183 19.30 1.58 6.56
CA ASP A 183 20.06 1.67 5.31
C ASP A 183 20.09 0.40 4.44
N GLU A 184 19.41 -0.68 4.84
CA GLU A 184 19.16 -1.86 4.01
C GLU A 184 17.92 -1.69 3.12
N TRP A 185 18.01 -2.13 1.86
CA TRP A 185 16.83 -2.26 1.00
C TRP A 185 16.09 -3.55 1.31
N ILE A 186 14.83 -3.42 1.72
CA ILE A 186 13.96 -4.55 2.05
C ILE A 186 12.89 -4.68 0.98
N GLN A 187 12.70 -5.88 0.47
CA GLN A 187 11.59 -6.20 -0.43
C GLN A 187 10.37 -6.56 0.41
N ALA A 188 9.26 -5.87 0.17
CA ALA A 188 7.98 -6.16 0.80
C ALA A 188 6.92 -6.45 -0.27
N GLU A 189 6.04 -7.38 0.04
CA GLU A 189 4.91 -7.72 -0.81
C GLU A 189 3.63 -7.85 0.01
N LEU A 190 2.53 -7.42 -0.61
CA LEU A 190 1.20 -7.48 -0.04
C LEU A 190 0.30 -8.17 -1.06
N ILE A 191 -0.26 -9.33 -0.69
CA ILE A 191 -1.30 -9.99 -1.47
C ILE A 191 -2.63 -9.74 -0.76
N VAL A 192 -3.57 -9.13 -1.48
CA VAL A 192 -4.90 -8.80 -0.98
C VAL A 192 -5.94 -9.40 -1.91
N LEU A 193 -6.81 -10.23 -1.35
CA LEU A 193 -7.92 -10.86 -2.06
C LEU A 193 -9.24 -10.28 -1.58
N GLY A 194 -9.46 -8.98 -1.84
CA GLY A 194 -10.54 -8.22 -1.21
C GLY A 194 -10.46 -8.30 0.31
N ASP A 195 -11.58 -8.58 0.96
CA ASP A 195 -11.64 -8.82 2.40
C ASP A 195 -11.36 -10.28 2.82
N SER A 196 -11.14 -11.19 1.88
CA SER A 196 -11.09 -12.64 2.16
C SER A 196 -9.78 -13.12 2.80
N LEU A 197 -8.64 -12.67 2.26
CA LEU A 197 -7.31 -13.02 2.75
C LEU A 197 -6.32 -11.92 2.41
N ILE A 198 -5.52 -11.56 3.40
CA ILE A 198 -4.42 -10.63 3.30
C ILE A 198 -3.16 -11.36 3.75
N THR A 199 -2.08 -11.23 2.96
CA THR A 199 -0.79 -11.84 3.24
C THR A 199 0.33 -10.80 3.13
N HIS A 200 1.12 -10.68 4.19
CA HIS A 200 2.35 -9.89 4.20
C HIS A 200 3.54 -10.80 3.91
N ILE A 201 4.43 -10.34 3.02
CA ILE A 201 5.65 -11.04 2.63
C ILE A 201 6.82 -10.08 2.79
N ILE A 202 7.89 -10.51 3.46
CA ILE A 202 9.13 -9.74 3.63
C ILE A 202 10.30 -10.58 3.14
N ASN A 203 11.08 -10.05 2.19
CA ASN A 203 12.21 -10.72 1.56
C ASN A 203 11.90 -12.15 1.06
N GLY A 204 10.69 -12.35 0.54
CA GLY A 204 10.22 -13.63 0.00
C GLY A 204 9.54 -14.56 1.01
N ASP A 205 9.66 -14.30 2.30
CA ASP A 205 9.02 -15.10 3.35
C ASP A 205 7.63 -14.56 3.67
N THR A 206 6.62 -15.44 3.77
CA THR A 206 5.31 -15.07 4.31
C THR A 206 5.43 -14.87 5.82
N VAL A 207 5.12 -13.67 6.31
CA VAL A 207 5.34 -13.30 7.71
C VAL A 207 4.07 -13.00 8.50
N LEU A 208 2.94 -12.76 7.81
CA LEU A 208 1.66 -12.52 8.47
C LEU A 208 0.49 -12.82 7.53
N ARG A 209 -0.60 -13.37 8.07
CA ARG A 209 -1.87 -13.61 7.37
C ARG A 209 -3.07 -13.30 8.25
N TYR A 210 -4.10 -12.70 7.66
CA TYR A 210 -5.38 -12.40 8.31
C TYR A 210 -6.46 -12.12 7.27
N SER A 211 -7.67 -11.81 7.74
CA SER A 211 -8.83 -11.58 6.88
C SER A 211 -9.80 -10.56 7.47
N LYS A 212 -10.85 -10.27 6.70
CA LYS A 212 -12.04 -9.49 7.08
C LYS A 212 -11.69 -8.19 7.81
N PRO A 213 -10.86 -7.32 7.20
CA PRO A 213 -10.69 -6.00 7.75
C PRO A 213 -12.04 -5.28 7.76
N GLN A 214 -12.32 -4.58 8.84
CA GLN A 214 -13.58 -3.88 9.05
C GLN A 214 -13.32 -2.56 9.76
N ILE A 215 -14.11 -1.54 9.46
CA ILE A 215 -14.06 -0.27 10.17
C ILE A 215 -14.35 -0.51 11.66
N GLY A 216 -13.55 0.09 12.53
CA GLY A 216 -13.58 -0.13 13.96
C GLY A 216 -12.49 0.69 14.67
N GLY A 217 -12.16 0.37 15.91
CA GLY A 217 -10.95 0.89 16.57
C GLY A 217 -10.91 2.41 16.86
N PRO A 218 -10.02 2.84 17.77
CA PRO A 218 -9.93 4.23 18.23
C PRO A 218 -8.85 5.06 17.53
N VAL A 219 -7.95 4.44 16.75
CA VAL A 219 -6.75 5.10 16.20
C VAL A 219 -7.08 5.84 14.90
N VAL A 220 -7.96 6.83 15.03
CA VAL A 220 -8.31 7.83 14.00
C VAL A 220 -9.13 8.92 14.68
N ASN A 221 -8.75 10.18 14.52
CA ASN A 221 -9.43 11.31 15.14
C ASN A 221 -9.90 12.31 14.09
N ARG A 222 -10.91 13.11 14.45
CA ARG A 222 -11.41 14.24 13.63
C ARG A 222 -11.81 13.84 12.21
N TYR A 223 -12.24 12.59 12.04
CA TYR A 223 -12.79 12.04 10.81
C TYR A 223 -14.22 12.55 10.54
N ASP A 224 -14.67 12.52 9.28
CA ASP A 224 -16.10 12.67 8.96
C ASP A 224 -16.87 11.44 9.47
N PRO A 225 -17.84 11.59 10.39
CA PRO A 225 -18.62 10.45 10.91
C PRO A 225 -19.28 9.59 9.84
N LYS A 226 -19.57 10.13 8.65
CA LYS A 226 -20.11 9.36 7.52
C LYS A 226 -19.14 8.31 6.98
N GLN A 227 -17.84 8.51 7.18
CA GLN A 227 -16.77 7.62 6.73
C GLN A 227 -16.49 6.50 7.74
N LYS A 228 -16.82 6.68 9.03
CA LYS A 228 -16.53 5.69 10.10
C LYS A 228 -17.77 4.88 10.51
N GLN A 229 -18.19 3.99 9.62
CA GLN A 229 -19.30 3.07 9.87
C GLN A 229 -18.78 1.76 10.48
N ASP A 230 -18.68 1.70 11.81
CA ASP A 230 -18.12 0.55 12.53
C ASP A 230 -18.82 -0.77 12.15
N GLY A 231 -18.03 -1.83 11.96
CA GLY A 231 -18.48 -3.14 11.49
C GLY A 231 -18.56 -3.30 9.98
N LYS A 232 -18.46 -2.21 9.19
CA LYS A 232 -18.42 -2.29 7.73
C LYS A 232 -17.12 -2.96 7.27
N LEU A 233 -17.24 -4.03 6.48
CA LEU A 233 -16.11 -4.69 5.84
C LEU A 233 -15.42 -3.77 4.82
N LEU A 234 -14.09 -3.86 4.78
CA LEU A 234 -13.23 -3.16 3.83
C LEU A 234 -12.72 -4.16 2.78
N ASN A 235 -13.40 -4.24 1.64
CA ASN A 235 -13.00 -5.12 0.54
C ASN A 235 -12.26 -4.38 -0.59
N SER A 236 -12.14 -3.06 -0.51
CA SER A 236 -11.46 -2.22 -1.48
C SER A 236 -11.04 -0.90 -0.84
N GLY A 237 -10.04 -0.24 -1.42
CA GLY A 237 -9.63 1.10 -1.00
C GLY A 237 -8.29 1.50 -1.61
N PHE A 238 -7.81 2.67 -1.20
CA PHE A 238 -6.57 3.23 -1.72
C PHE A 238 -5.34 2.58 -1.09
N ILE A 239 -4.20 2.72 -1.78
CA ILE A 239 -2.87 2.35 -1.29
C ILE A 239 -2.10 3.64 -1.05
N ALA A 240 -1.43 3.79 0.10
CA ALA A 240 -0.66 5.00 0.43
C ALA A 240 0.68 4.69 1.10
N LEU A 241 1.69 5.51 0.81
CA LEU A 241 2.99 5.48 1.48
C LEU A 241 2.98 6.48 2.64
N GLN A 242 3.36 6.05 3.84
CA GLN A 242 3.27 6.86 5.05
C GLN A 242 4.48 7.79 5.27
N SER A 243 4.21 8.93 5.88
CA SER A 243 5.14 9.93 6.40
C SER A 243 4.87 10.15 7.89
N GLU A 244 5.76 9.67 8.76
CA GLU A 244 5.57 9.69 10.22
C GLU A 244 6.72 10.32 11.03
N GLY A 245 7.60 11.08 10.38
CA GLY A 245 8.74 11.78 11.04
C GLY A 245 10.09 11.05 10.93
N GLN A 246 10.15 9.86 10.33
CA GLN A 246 11.39 9.22 9.92
C GLN A 246 11.56 9.29 8.39
N PRO A 247 12.71 9.75 7.87
CA PRO A 247 12.99 9.68 6.44
C PRO A 247 13.07 8.24 5.92
N ILE A 248 12.47 8.00 4.75
CA ILE A 248 12.38 6.68 4.11
C ILE A 248 12.36 6.85 2.58
N ASP A 249 12.92 5.87 1.89
CA ASP A 249 12.90 5.77 0.43
C ASP A 249 12.04 4.58 0.00
N PHE A 250 11.32 4.73 -1.11
CA PHE A 250 10.58 3.67 -1.77
C PHE A 250 10.95 3.58 -3.25
N ARG A 251 11.04 2.36 -3.77
CA ARG A 251 11.24 2.11 -5.21
C ARG A 251 10.60 0.80 -5.66
N ASN A 252 10.66 0.54 -6.96
CA ASN A 252 10.16 -0.69 -7.57
C ASN A 252 8.70 -1.01 -7.18
N ILE A 253 7.88 0.03 -7.01
CA ILE A 253 6.48 -0.09 -6.62
C ILE A 253 5.65 -0.51 -7.83
N ARG A 254 5.18 -1.75 -7.82
CA ARG A 254 4.42 -2.37 -8.90
C ARG A 254 3.31 -3.23 -8.36
N ILE A 255 2.24 -3.34 -9.14
CA ILE A 255 1.04 -4.08 -8.77
C ILE A 255 0.66 -5.04 -9.88
N MET A 256 0.17 -6.20 -9.51
CA MET A 256 -0.54 -7.11 -10.39
C MET A 256 -2.00 -7.11 -9.98
N ASN A 257 -2.90 -6.83 -10.92
CA ASN A 257 -4.34 -6.94 -10.69
C ASN A 257 -4.73 -8.43 -10.66
N LEU A 258 -5.43 -8.86 -9.61
CA LEU A 258 -5.88 -10.24 -9.40
C LEU A 258 -7.39 -10.45 -9.59
N GLU A 259 -8.16 -9.42 -9.97
CA GLU A 259 -9.62 -9.53 -10.19
C GLU A 259 -9.99 -10.60 -11.22
N TRP A 260 -9.12 -10.83 -12.21
CA TRP A 260 -9.34 -11.81 -13.27
C TRP A 260 -9.46 -13.25 -12.73
N LEU A 261 -8.87 -13.55 -11.56
CA LEU A 261 -9.01 -14.86 -10.90
C LEU A 261 -10.47 -15.12 -10.53
N PHE A 262 -11.20 -14.08 -10.12
CA PHE A 262 -12.57 -14.20 -9.62
C PHE A 262 -13.61 -14.10 -10.74
N ARG A 263 -13.31 -13.38 -11.84
CA ARG A 263 -14.17 -13.33 -13.03
C ARG A 263 -14.23 -14.65 -13.80
N LYS A 264 -13.21 -15.51 -13.72
CA LYS A 264 -13.18 -16.82 -14.40
C LYS A 264 -14.01 -17.90 -13.69
N GLU A 265 -14.31 -17.73 -12.40
CA GLU A 265 -15.05 -18.73 -11.60
C GLU A 265 -16.57 -18.49 -11.57
N GLY A 266 -17.10 -17.52 -12.33
CA GLY A 266 -18.54 -17.24 -12.37
C GLY A 266 -19.09 -16.61 -11.09
N ILE A 267 -18.21 -16.08 -10.23
CA ILE A 267 -18.59 -15.26 -9.09
C ILE A 267 -18.79 -13.83 -9.62
N GLU A 268 -20.05 -13.41 -9.77
CA GLU A 268 -20.35 -11.99 -10.02
C GLU A 268 -19.91 -11.17 -8.79
N LEU A 269 -19.09 -10.14 -9.05
CA LEU A 269 -18.57 -9.18 -8.07
C LEU A 269 -19.67 -8.25 -7.56
#